data_AF-A0A3L6Q4U9-F1
#
_entry.id   AF-A0A3L6Q4U9-F1
#
_cell.length_a   1.000
_cell.length_b   1.000
_cell.length_c   1.000
_cell.angle_alpha   90.00
_cell.angle_beta   90.00
_cell.angle_gamma   90.00
#
_symmetry.space_group_name_H-M   'P 1'
#
loop_
_entity.id
_entity.type
_entity.pdbx_description
1 polymer ?
#
loop_
_entity_poly.entity_id
_entity_poly.type
_entity_poly.pdbx_seq_one_letter_code
_entity_poly.pdbx_strand_id
1 'polypeptide(L)'
;MATHMHHAILPASISNSPDCKIVYICRNPKDMLVFLWHFSRRVQPDLAFSDVFEQAREGVSFSGPIWDHVLGYWNASKESPETVLFLRYEEILLDPVGNVRKLARFETMRGLEVNRAAGSGSLLFPNGCYFRRGEAGDWANHMTPEMARRLDAVMEEKLRGSGLSFA
;
A
#
# COMPACT_ATOMS: atom_id res chain seq x y z
N MET A 1 14.17 2.00 -7.03
CA MET A 1 14.03 2.85 -5.81
C MET A 1 12.69 2.53 -5.16
N ALA A 2 12.55 2.68 -3.84
CA ALA A 2 11.29 2.48 -3.12
C ALA A 2 11.02 3.66 -2.18
N THR A 3 9.74 4.00 -1.98
CA THR A 3 9.31 5.09 -1.09
C THR A 3 7.88 4.84 -0.59
N HIS A 4 7.54 5.46 0.55
CA HIS A 4 6.17 5.55 1.08
C HIS A 4 5.65 6.99 1.06
N MET A 5 6.20 7.84 0.18
CA MET A 5 5.72 9.21 0.01
C MET A 5 4.40 9.24 -0.74
N HIS A 6 3.54 10.19 -0.37
CA HIS A 6 2.35 10.52 -1.16
C HIS A 6 2.76 10.96 -2.57
N HIS A 7 1.96 10.60 -3.58
CA HIS A 7 2.22 11.01 -4.96
C HIS A 7 2.39 12.53 -5.10
N ALA A 8 1.57 13.31 -4.40
CA ALA A 8 1.55 14.77 -4.46
C ALA A 8 2.84 15.46 -3.98
N ILE A 9 3.69 14.77 -3.22
CA ILE A 9 4.96 15.30 -2.70
C ILE A 9 6.18 14.65 -3.35
N LEU A 10 5.99 13.80 -4.35
CA LEU A 10 7.11 13.26 -5.10
C LEU A 10 7.83 14.40 -5.84
N PRO A 11 9.17 14.39 -5.89
CA PRO A 11 9.92 15.28 -6.75
C PRO A 11 9.42 15.22 -8.19
N ALA A 12 9.37 16.37 -8.87
CA ALA A 12 8.93 16.45 -10.27
C ALA A 12 9.79 15.59 -11.23
N SER A 13 11.06 15.33 -10.87
CA SER A 13 11.94 14.41 -11.60
C SER A 13 11.47 12.95 -11.57
N ILE A 14 10.54 12.61 -10.67
CA ILE A 14 9.91 11.30 -10.56
C ILE A 14 8.48 11.39 -11.10
N SER A 15 7.64 12.28 -10.57
CA SER A 15 6.20 12.32 -10.88
C SER A 15 5.88 12.77 -12.30
N ASN A 16 6.73 13.61 -12.90
CA ASN A 16 6.47 14.21 -14.22
C ASN A 16 7.42 13.67 -15.30
N SER A 17 8.32 12.75 -14.94
CA SER A 17 9.30 12.21 -15.88
C SER A 17 8.67 11.06 -16.70
N PRO A 18 8.65 11.14 -18.04
CA PRO A 18 8.10 10.07 -18.88
C PRO A 18 8.94 8.78 -18.81
N ASP A 19 10.22 8.92 -18.47
CA ASP A 19 11.18 7.84 -18.33
C ASP A 19 11.14 7.19 -16.93
N CYS A 20 10.49 7.84 -15.96
CA CYS A 20 10.29 7.26 -14.64
C CYS A 20 8.99 6.47 -14.60
N LYS A 21 9.08 5.19 -14.25
CA LYS A 21 7.93 4.31 -14.04
C LYS A 21 7.70 4.12 -12.55
N ILE A 22 6.44 4.25 -12.13
CA ILE A 22 5.98 4.10 -10.76
C ILE A 22 5.11 2.86 -10.70
N VAL A 23 5.46 1.92 -9.81
CA VAL A 23 4.60 0.78 -9.48
C VAL A 23 4.10 0.98 -8.06
N TYR A 24 2.79 1.12 -7.91
CA TYR A 24 2.13 1.28 -6.62
C TYR A 24 1.37 0.00 -6.26
N ILE A 25 1.61 -0.52 -5.05
CA ILE A 25 0.89 -1.68 -4.52
C ILE A 25 -0.04 -1.19 -3.41
N CYS A 26 -1.34 -1.35 -3.64
CA CYS A 26 -2.39 -1.06 -2.69
C CYS A 26 -2.82 -2.34 -1.97
N ARG A 27 -3.21 -2.23 -0.70
CA ARG A 27 -3.79 -3.32 0.08
C ARG A 27 -5.04 -2.82 0.79
N ASN A 28 -5.95 -3.71 1.15
CA ASN A 28 -7.10 -3.39 1.98
C ASN A 28 -6.63 -2.64 3.26
N PRO A 29 -7.12 -1.41 3.51
CA PRO A 29 -6.73 -0.62 4.67
C PRO A 29 -6.91 -1.33 6.01
N LYS A 30 -7.93 -2.20 6.14
CA LYS A 30 -8.15 -2.98 7.36
C LYS A 30 -6.98 -3.93 7.65
N ASP A 31 -6.50 -4.63 6.63
CA ASP A 31 -5.32 -5.50 6.74
C ASP A 31 -4.02 -4.70 6.92
N MET A 32 -3.92 -3.50 6.32
CA MET A 32 -2.80 -2.60 6.53
C MET A 32 -2.69 -2.16 7.99
N LEU A 33 -3.81 -1.82 8.65
CA LEU A 33 -3.82 -1.44 10.06
C LEU A 33 -3.40 -2.58 10.98
N VAL A 34 -3.86 -3.79 10.70
CA VAL A 34 -3.42 -4.99 11.42
C VAL A 34 -1.91 -5.16 11.30
N PHE A 35 -1.37 -5.05 10.08
CA PHE A 35 0.06 -5.17 9.87
C PHE A 35 0.83 -4.09 10.64
N LEU A 36 0.39 -2.84 10.53
CA LEU A 36 1.02 -1.71 11.21
C LEU A 36 1.00 -1.90 12.74
N TRP A 37 -0.11 -2.38 13.29
CA TRP A 37 -0.21 -2.67 14.72
C TRP A 37 0.78 -3.76 15.17
N HIS A 38 0.82 -4.91 14.49
CA HIS A 38 1.77 -5.98 14.80
C HIS A 38 3.22 -5.54 14.64
N PHE A 39 3.50 -4.69 13.65
CA PHE A 39 4.82 -4.13 13.42
C PHE A 39 5.22 -3.14 14.53
N SER A 40 4.35 -2.19 14.88
CA SER A 40 4.57 -1.22 15.94
C SER A 40 4.72 -1.87 17.32
N ARG A 41 4.02 -2.99 17.58
CA ARG A 41 4.18 -3.78 18.82
C ARG A 41 5.57 -4.36 19.00
N ARG A 42 6.40 -4.43 17.96
CA ARG A 42 7.80 -4.84 18.11
C ARG A 42 8.63 -3.79 18.86
N VAL A 43 8.22 -2.53 18.83
CA VAL A 43 8.88 -1.41 19.54
C VAL A 43 8.08 -1.00 20.78
N GLN A 44 6.75 -1.08 20.72
CA GLN A 44 5.84 -0.77 21.83
C GLN A 44 4.94 -1.99 22.14
N PRO A 45 5.43 -2.99 22.90
CA PRO A 45 4.74 -4.27 23.11
C PRO A 45 3.30 -4.17 23.63
N ASP A 46 3.03 -3.14 24.43
CA ASP A 46 1.74 -2.89 25.09
C ASP A 46 0.78 -2.03 24.25
N LEU A 47 1.14 -1.68 23.01
CA LEU A 47 0.29 -0.88 22.11
C LEU A 47 -1.03 -1.61 21.83
N ALA A 48 -2.15 -1.01 22.22
CA ALA A 48 -3.46 -1.53 21.94
C ALA A 48 -3.84 -1.31 20.47
N PHE A 49 -4.58 -2.26 19.89
CA PHE A 49 -5.04 -2.15 18.51
C PHE A 49 -6.03 -0.98 18.32
N SER A 50 -6.84 -0.69 19.35
CA SER A 50 -7.75 0.46 19.37
C SER A 50 -7.02 1.79 19.16
N ASP A 51 -5.82 1.94 19.71
CA ASP A 51 -5.06 3.18 19.61
C ASP A 51 -4.58 3.41 18.18
N VAL A 52 -4.07 2.35 17.53
CA VAL A 52 -3.68 2.39 16.11
C VAL A 52 -4.88 2.66 15.22
N PHE A 53 -6.03 2.04 15.55
CA PHE A 53 -7.27 2.24 14.81
C PHE A 53 -7.76 3.69 14.88
N GLU A 54 -7.83 4.29 16.07
CA GLU A 54 -8.30 5.68 16.21
C GLU A 54 -7.31 6.68 15.61
N GLN A 55 -5.99 6.48 15.79
CA GLN A 55 -4.97 7.31 15.13
C GLN A 55 -5.11 7.27 13.61
N ALA A 56 -5.25 6.09 13.02
CA ALA A 56 -5.44 5.95 11.59
C ALA A 56 -6.72 6.62 11.09
N ARG A 57 -7.81 6.54 11.85
CA ARG A 57 -9.08 7.22 11.55
C ARG A 57 -8.93 8.74 11.54
N GLU A 58 -8.10 9.29 12.43
CA GLU A 58 -7.74 10.71 12.47
C GLU A 58 -6.73 11.10 11.38
N GLY A 59 -6.29 10.16 10.55
CA GLY A 59 -5.29 10.37 9.51
C GLY A 59 -3.86 10.35 10.03
N VAL A 60 -3.66 10.13 11.33
CA VAL A 60 -2.36 10.05 11.99
C VAL A 60 -1.84 8.62 11.85
N SER A 61 -1.13 8.35 10.76
CA SER A 61 -0.49 7.05 10.53
C SER A 61 0.84 7.24 9.82
N PHE A 62 1.69 6.20 9.82
CA PHE A 62 2.91 6.20 9.02
C PHE A 62 2.54 6.42 7.54
N SER A 63 3.01 7.52 6.96
CA SER A 63 2.62 7.99 5.62
C SER A 63 1.11 8.25 5.44
N GLY A 64 0.40 8.56 6.53
CA GLY A 64 -1.03 8.89 6.50
C GLY A 64 -1.34 10.26 5.90
N PRO A 65 -2.62 10.55 5.63
CA PRO A 65 -3.77 9.64 5.76
C PRO A 65 -3.79 8.54 4.67
N ILE A 66 -4.20 7.32 5.04
CA ILE A 66 -4.16 6.14 4.17
C ILE A 66 -4.98 6.36 2.87
N TRP A 67 -6.16 6.95 3.01
CA TRP A 67 -7.07 7.22 1.91
C TRP A 67 -6.48 8.19 0.90
N ASP A 68 -5.88 9.29 1.37
CA ASP A 68 -5.28 10.30 0.50
C ASP A 68 -4.07 9.71 -0.26
N HIS A 69 -3.29 8.87 0.44
CA HIS A 69 -2.17 8.16 -0.16
C HIS A 69 -2.63 7.25 -1.30
N VAL A 70 -3.63 6.41 -1.04
CA VAL A 70 -4.20 5.49 -2.04
C VAL A 70 -4.83 6.26 -3.19
N LEU A 71 -5.59 7.32 -2.91
CA LEU A 71 -6.25 8.14 -3.93
C LEU A 71 -5.27 8.85 -4.85
N GLY A 72 -4.16 9.37 -4.30
CA GLY A 72 -3.13 10.04 -5.09
C GLY A 72 -2.59 9.13 -6.18
N TYR A 73 -2.18 7.91 -5.82
CA TYR A 73 -1.68 6.94 -6.79
C TYR A 73 -2.78 6.35 -7.69
N TRP A 74 -4.00 6.18 -7.18
CA TRP A 74 -5.13 5.76 -8.00
C TRP A 74 -5.43 6.75 -9.12
N ASN A 75 -5.51 8.04 -8.79
CA ASN A 75 -5.74 9.09 -9.78
C ASN A 75 -4.57 9.21 -10.77
N ALA A 76 -3.33 9.17 -10.29
CA ALA A 76 -2.16 9.18 -11.15
C ALA A 76 -2.14 7.99 -12.13
N SER A 77 -2.58 6.79 -11.70
CA SER A 77 -2.68 5.62 -12.59
C SER A 77 -3.74 5.73 -13.67
N LYS A 78 -4.78 6.55 -13.44
CA LYS A 78 -5.80 6.83 -14.45
C LYS A 78 -5.35 7.91 -15.42
N GLU A 79 -4.64 8.92 -14.92
CA GLU A 79 -4.13 10.03 -15.72
C GLU A 79 -2.98 9.60 -16.63
N SER A 80 -2.05 8.81 -16.10
CA SER A 80 -0.81 8.43 -16.79
C SER A 80 -0.55 6.91 -16.67
N PRO A 81 -1.40 6.05 -17.25
CA PRO A 81 -1.30 4.59 -17.13
C PRO A 81 -0.01 4.00 -17.72
N GLU A 82 0.68 4.73 -18.59
CA GLU A 82 1.98 4.38 -19.16
C GLU A 82 3.16 4.65 -18.22
N THR A 83 3.01 5.49 -17.19
CA THR A 83 4.06 5.79 -16.19
C THR A 83 3.68 5.35 -14.78
N VAL A 84 2.39 5.11 -14.48
CA VAL A 84 1.93 4.69 -13.15
C VAL A 84 1.10 3.42 -13.21
N LEU A 85 1.67 2.32 -12.72
CA LEU A 85 1.00 1.03 -12.59
C LEU A 85 0.44 0.85 -11.17
N PHE A 86 -0.87 0.77 -11.05
CA PHE A 86 -1.56 0.42 -9.80
C PHE A 86 -1.84 -1.08 -9.74
N LEU A 87 -1.40 -1.72 -8.65
CA LEU A 87 -1.61 -3.13 -8.33
C LEU A 87 -2.32 -3.27 -6.99
N ARG A 88 -3.08 -4.34 -6.80
CA ARG A 88 -3.72 -4.68 -5.52
C ARG A 88 -3.11 -5.94 -4.95
N TYR A 89 -2.78 -5.93 -3.67
CA TYR A 89 -2.17 -7.07 -2.98
C TYR A 89 -3.07 -8.30 -3.04
N GLU A 90 -4.38 -8.12 -2.89
CA GLU A 90 -5.38 -9.18 -2.95
C GLU A 90 -5.42 -9.84 -4.34
N GLU A 91 -5.30 -9.05 -5.41
CA GLU A 91 -5.23 -9.56 -6.79
C GLU A 91 -3.91 -10.28 -7.06
N ILE A 92 -2.80 -9.80 -6.49
CA ILE A 92 -1.50 -10.45 -6.57
C ILE A 92 -1.56 -11.82 -5.89
N LEU A 93 -2.21 -11.94 -4.73
CA LEU A 93 -2.39 -13.23 -4.06
C LEU A 93 -3.25 -14.19 -4.87
N LEU A 94 -4.29 -13.68 -5.54
CA LEU A 94 -5.21 -14.47 -6.33
C LEU A 94 -4.59 -14.99 -7.65
N ASP A 95 -3.86 -14.12 -8.36
CA ASP A 95 -3.14 -14.49 -9.59
C ASP A 95 -1.73 -13.87 -9.61
N PRO A 96 -0.75 -14.52 -8.93
CA PRO A 96 0.62 -14.03 -8.90
C PRO A 96 1.24 -13.95 -10.29
N VAL A 97 0.99 -14.96 -11.13
CA VAL A 97 1.63 -15.06 -12.44
C VAL A 97 1.07 -14.01 -13.41
N GLY A 98 -0.23 -13.76 -13.40
CA GLY A 98 -0.85 -12.68 -14.18
C GLY A 98 -0.33 -11.31 -13.78
N ASN A 99 -0.19 -11.04 -12.48
CA ASN A 99 0.36 -9.78 -11.99
C ASN A 99 1.84 -9.60 -12.33
N VAL A 100 2.66 -10.67 -12.26
CA VAL A 100 4.04 -10.64 -12.74
C VAL A 100 4.12 -10.36 -14.24
N ARG A 101 3.22 -10.95 -15.05
CA ARG A 101 3.14 -10.62 -16.49
C ARG A 101 2.72 -9.17 -16.72
N LYS A 102 1.80 -8.63 -15.92
CA LYS A 102 1.38 -7.21 -15.98
C LYS A 102 2.58 -6.30 -15.71
N LEU A 103 3.33 -6.59 -14.65
CA LEU A 103 4.56 -5.87 -14.30
C LEU A 103 5.62 -5.96 -15.41
N ALA A 104 5.89 -7.16 -15.93
CA ALA A 104 6.88 -7.39 -16.97
C ALA A 104 6.50 -6.80 -18.35
N ARG A 105 5.23 -6.43 -18.56
CA ARG A 105 4.79 -5.69 -19.76
C ARG A 105 4.90 -4.18 -19.55
N PHE A 106 4.58 -3.73 -18.35
CA PHE A 106 4.69 -2.32 -17.96
C PHE A 106 6.14 -1.84 -18.04
N GLU A 107 7.06 -2.66 -17.53
CA GLU A 107 8.47 -2.52 -17.83
C GLU A 107 8.78 -3.28 -19.12
N THR A 108 8.84 -2.62 -20.28
CA THR A 108 9.47 -3.27 -21.44
C THR A 108 10.96 -3.42 -21.16
N MET A 109 11.33 -4.47 -20.41
CA MET A 109 12.67 -4.76 -19.94
C MET A 109 13.58 -5.15 -21.12
N ARG A 110 14.13 -4.15 -21.80
CA ARG A 110 15.37 -4.32 -22.56
C ARG A 110 16.50 -3.64 -21.78
N GLY A 111 17.22 -4.44 -20.98
CA GLY A 111 18.63 -4.16 -20.65
C GLY A 111 18.96 -3.27 -19.44
N LEU A 112 18.17 -3.27 -18.36
CA LEU A 112 18.56 -2.54 -17.14
C LEU A 112 19.10 -3.47 -16.04
N GLU A 113 20.35 -3.22 -15.61
CA GLU A 113 21.08 -4.02 -14.60
C GLU A 113 20.47 -3.98 -13.18
N VAL A 114 19.49 -3.12 -12.94
CA VAL A 114 18.81 -2.98 -11.63
C VAL A 114 17.96 -4.19 -11.24
N ASN A 115 17.63 -5.09 -12.17
CA ASN A 115 16.87 -6.31 -11.87
C ASN A 115 17.70 -7.45 -11.24
N ARG A 116 18.99 -7.23 -10.98
CA ARG A 116 19.85 -8.20 -10.26
C ARG A 116 20.06 -7.90 -8.78
N ALA A 117 19.63 -6.75 -8.29
CA ALA A 117 19.74 -6.43 -6.87
C ALA A 117 18.38 -6.64 -6.21
N ALA A 118 18.27 -7.66 -5.36
CA ALA A 118 17.25 -7.66 -4.32
C ALA A 118 17.31 -6.29 -3.62
N GLY A 119 16.23 -5.52 -3.73
CA GLY A 119 16.17 -4.18 -3.17
C GLY A 119 16.62 -4.21 -1.71
N SER A 120 17.44 -3.24 -1.34
CA SER A 120 17.91 -3.07 0.03
C SER A 120 16.69 -3.01 0.96
N GLY A 121 16.39 -4.14 1.62
CA GLY A 121 15.41 -4.18 2.68
C GLY A 121 15.85 -3.16 3.73
N SER A 122 14.91 -2.37 4.23
CA SER A 122 15.21 -1.41 5.30
C SER A 122 16.00 -2.12 6.41
N LEU A 123 17.23 -1.68 6.65
CA LEU A 123 18.17 -2.27 7.61
C LEU A 123 17.78 -2.00 9.08
N LEU A 124 16.61 -1.39 9.32
CA LEU A 124 16.19 -0.92 10.65
C LEU A 124 15.66 -2.05 11.53
N PHE A 125 15.13 -3.14 10.95
CA PHE A 125 14.54 -4.23 11.71
C PHE A 125 15.01 -5.59 11.17
N PRO A 126 15.12 -6.62 12.03
CA PRO A 126 15.45 -7.97 11.59
C PRO A 126 14.47 -8.47 10.51
N ASN A 127 14.95 -9.28 9.56
CA ASN A 127 14.15 -9.76 8.43
C ASN A 127 12.80 -10.38 8.86
N GLY A 128 12.78 -11.11 9.97
CA GLY A 128 11.56 -11.71 10.53
C GLY A 128 10.48 -10.72 11.02
N CYS A 129 10.76 -9.41 11.05
CA CYS A 129 9.76 -8.38 11.34
C CYS A 129 8.87 -8.04 10.14
N TYR A 130 9.33 -8.29 8.91
CA TYR A 130 8.58 -7.98 7.68
C TYR A 130 7.60 -9.09 7.28
N PHE A 131 7.82 -10.31 7.78
CA PHE A 131 6.99 -11.47 7.47
C PHE A 131 6.07 -11.80 8.64
N ARG A 132 4.77 -12.00 8.36
CA ARG A 132 3.77 -12.34 9.39
C ARG A 132 2.85 -13.47 8.95
N ARG A 133 1.91 -13.20 8.04
CA ARG A 133 0.96 -14.19 7.52
C ARG A 133 0.93 -14.27 6.01
N GLY A 134 1.06 -13.14 5.31
CA GLY A 134 1.00 -13.12 3.85
C GLY A 134 -0.40 -13.39 3.29
N GLU A 135 -1.44 -13.14 4.09
CA GLU A 135 -2.84 -13.42 3.77
C GLU A 135 -3.66 -12.13 3.66
N ALA A 136 -4.74 -12.16 2.88
CA ALA A 136 -5.78 -11.12 2.87
C ALA A 136 -6.92 -11.51 3.82
N GLY A 137 -7.54 -10.52 4.48
CA GLY A 137 -8.70 -10.74 5.35
C GLY A 137 -8.39 -11.03 6.82
N ASP A 138 -7.14 -10.96 7.26
CA ASP A 138 -6.76 -11.23 8.65
C ASP A 138 -7.30 -10.16 9.62
N TRP A 139 -7.71 -8.99 9.10
CA TRP A 139 -8.46 -8.00 9.86
C TRP A 139 -9.70 -8.53 10.58
N ALA A 140 -10.36 -9.56 10.04
CA ALA A 140 -11.53 -10.16 10.67
C ALA A 140 -11.21 -10.81 12.04
N ASN A 141 -9.94 -11.17 12.28
CA ASN A 141 -9.48 -11.75 13.55
C ASN A 141 -9.14 -10.70 14.61
N HIS A 142 -9.13 -9.41 14.26
CA HIS A 142 -8.61 -8.34 15.10
C HIS A 142 -9.56 -7.15 15.25
N MET A 143 -10.37 -6.88 14.24
CA MET A 143 -11.37 -5.82 14.27
C MET A 143 -12.70 -6.38 14.76
N THR A 144 -13.38 -5.63 15.62
CA THR A 144 -14.81 -5.87 15.84
C THR A 144 -15.60 -5.50 14.58
N PRO A 145 -16.81 -6.05 14.37
CA PRO A 145 -17.67 -5.65 13.26
C PRO A 145 -17.96 -4.14 13.23
N GLU A 146 -18.00 -3.50 14.39
CA GLU A 146 -18.17 -2.05 14.50
C GLU A 146 -16.94 -1.28 13.98
N MET A 147 -15.73 -1.68 14.39
CA MET A 147 -14.49 -1.06 13.89
C MET A 147 -14.37 -1.20 12.38
N ALA A 148 -14.67 -2.38 11.84
CA ALA A 148 -14.67 -2.63 10.40
C ALA A 148 -15.65 -1.69 9.68
N ARG A 149 -16.92 -1.62 10.14
CA ARG A 149 -17.93 -0.73 9.55
C ARG A 149 -17.54 0.75 9.62
N ARG A 150 -16.93 1.19 10.72
CA ARG A 150 -16.45 2.57 10.88
C ARG A 150 -15.36 2.89 9.85
N LEU A 151 -14.43 1.97 9.60
CA LEU A 151 -13.40 2.18 8.57
C LEU A 151 -13.99 2.13 7.17
N ASP A 152 -14.90 1.20 6.91
CA ASP A 152 -15.58 1.09 5.62
C ASP A 152 -16.34 2.38 5.27
N ALA A 153 -17.05 2.97 6.25
CA ALA A 153 -17.72 4.25 6.06
C ALA A 153 -16.76 5.39 5.69
N VAL A 154 -15.59 5.47 6.35
CA VAL A 154 -14.55 6.47 6.00
C VAL A 154 -14.01 6.22 4.60
N MET A 155 -13.73 4.96 4.24
CA MET A 155 -13.25 4.61 2.91
C MET A 155 -14.28 4.96 1.83
N GLU A 156 -15.55 4.63 2.03
CA GLU A 156 -16.64 4.94 1.10
C GLU A 156 -16.83 6.45 0.92
N GLU A 157 -16.72 7.23 2.01
CA GLU A 157 -16.78 8.68 1.96
C GLU A 157 -15.61 9.26 1.16
N LYS A 158 -14.38 8.86 1.50
CA LYS A 158 -13.16 9.43 0.89
C LYS A 158 -12.97 8.98 -0.55
N LEU A 159 -13.28 7.74 -0.88
CA LEU A 159 -13.13 7.20 -2.23
C LEU A 159 -14.33 7.51 -3.14
N ARG A 160 -15.36 8.19 -2.63
CA ARG A 160 -16.58 8.47 -3.39
C ARG A 160 -16.26 9.16 -4.72
N GLY A 161 -16.82 8.61 -5.80
CA GLY A 161 -16.61 9.14 -7.16
C GLY A 161 -15.26 8.83 -7.79
N SER A 162 -14.31 8.21 -7.07
CA SER A 162 -13.01 7.85 -7.62
C SER A 162 -13.05 6.63 -8.56
N GLY A 163 -14.06 5.77 -8.39
CA GLY A 163 -14.16 4.44 -9.02
C GLY A 163 -13.38 3.34 -8.29
N LEU A 164 -12.65 3.67 -7.22
CA LEU A 164 -11.94 2.70 -6.38
C LEU A 164 -12.84 2.22 -5.25
N SER A 165 -12.91 0.90 -5.07
CA SER A 165 -13.61 0.25 -3.96
C SER A 165 -12.80 -0.94 -3.44
N PHE A 166 -12.98 -1.29 -2.17
CA PHE A 166 -12.41 -2.47 -1.54
C PHE A 166 -13.53 -3.44 -1.22
N ALA A 167 -13.36 -4.71 -1.62
CA ALA A 167 -14.22 -5.81 -1.19
C ALA A 167 -13.77 -6.35 0.17
#